data_AF-A0AA97CWZ2-F1
#
_entry.id   AF-A0AA97CWZ2-F1
#
_cell.length_a   1.000
_cell.length_b   1.000
_cell.length_c   1.000
_cell.angle_alpha   90.00
_cell.angle_beta   90.00
_cell.angle_gamma   90.00
#
_symmetry.space_group_name_H-M   'P 1'
#
loop_
_entity.id
_entity.type
_entity.pdbx_description
1 polymer ?
#
loop_
_entity_poly.entity_id
_entity_poly.type
_entity_poly.pdbx_seq_one_letter_code
_entity_poly.pdbx_strand_id
1 'polypeptide(L)' 'MRKNTSPALASTLRGYTRRINKMMHMSNSDRAALQLSNSPVAVLGPTPRRR' A
#
# COMPACT_ATOMS: atom_id res chain seq x y z
N MET A 1 -12.88 8.44 -12.08
CA MET A 1 -13.46 7.20 -11.52
C MET A 1 -13.05 7.07 -10.05
N ARG A 2 -13.98 7.31 -9.11
CA ARG A 2 -13.73 7.03 -7.68
C ARG A 2 -13.94 5.53 -7.47
N LYS A 3 -12.88 4.80 -7.06
CA LYS A 3 -12.97 3.37 -6.79
C LYS A 3 -13.81 3.18 -5.51
N ASN A 4 -15.00 2.63 -5.67
CA ASN A 4 -15.90 2.27 -4.57
C ASN A 4 -15.36 1.01 -3.88
N THR A 5 -14.27 1.14 -3.12
CA THR A 5 -13.87 0.08 -2.19
C THR A 5 -14.98 0.02 -1.15
N SER A 6 -15.84 -1.01 -1.21
CA SER A 6 -16.90 -1.16 -0.22
C SER A 6 -16.29 -1.20 1.18
N PRO A 7 -16.94 -0.64 2.21
CA PRO A 7 -16.43 -0.67 3.59
C PRO A 7 -16.06 -2.09 4.05
N ALA A 8 -16.76 -3.10 3.53
CA ALA A 8 -16.47 -4.51 3.74
C ALA A 8 -15.12 -4.91 3.13
N LEU A 9 -14.87 -4.61 1.85
CA LEU A 9 -13.60 -4.92 1.18
C LEU A 9 -12.41 -4.24 1.86
N ALA A 10 -12.56 -2.97 2.24
CA ALA A 10 -11.50 -2.23 2.96
C ALA A 10 -11.19 -2.87 4.33
N SER A 11 -12.22 -3.33 5.05
CA SER A 11 -12.05 -3.99 6.35
C SER A 11 -11.40 -5.37 6.23
N THR A 12 -11.80 -6.14 5.22
CA THR A 12 -11.21 -7.45 4.90
C THR A 12 -9.73 -7.31 4.55
N LEU A 13 -9.36 -6.37 3.68
CA LEU A 13 -7.97 -6.08 3.32
C LEU A 13 -7.13 -5.73 4.56
N ARG A 14 -7.63 -4.84 5.43
CA ARG A 14 -6.96 -4.50 6.69
C ARG A 14 -6.72 -5.73 7.57
N GLY A 15 -7.68 -6.65 7.62
CA GLY A 15 -7.54 -7.92 8.36
C GLY A 15 -6.39 -8.78 7.83
N TYR A 16 -6.33 -8.99 6.51
CA TYR A 16 -5.26 -9.75 5.87
C TYR A 16 -3.90 -9.10 6.07
N THR A 17 -3.79 -7.79 5.88
CA THR A 17 -2.54 -7.05 6.10
C THR A 17 -2.01 -7.25 7.52
N ARG A 18 -2.87 -7.17 8.55
CA ARG A 18 -2.44 -7.42 9.94
C ARG A 18 -1.92 -8.83 10.18
N ARG A 19 -2.56 -9.85 9.59
CA ARG A 19 -2.11 -11.26 9.73
C ARG A 19 -0.73 -11.45 9.10
N ILE A 20 -0.54 -10.93 7.89
CA ILE A 20 0.75 -11.03 7.18
C ILE A 20 1.84 -10.30 7.95
N ASN A 21 1.58 -9.08 8.44
CA ASN A 21 2.52 -8.32 9.26
C ASN A 21 2.98 -9.12 10.49
N LYS A 22 2.06 -9.80 11.17
CA LYS A 22 2.35 -10.61 12.35
C LYS A 22 3.16 -11.86 12.01
N MET A 23 2.77 -12.56 10.96
CA MET A 23 3.43 -13.81 10.51
C MET A 23 4.86 -13.56 10.03
N MET A 24 5.09 -12.43 9.36
CA MET A 24 6.39 -12.09 8.78
C MET A 24 7.27 -11.24 9.70
N HIS A 25 6.84 -11.01 10.96
CA HIS A 25 7.53 -10.14 11.93
C HIS A 25 7.95 -8.77 11.36
N MET A 26 7.14 -8.19 10.47
CA MET A 26 7.52 -6.97 9.75
C MET A 26 7.56 -5.76 10.68
N SER A 27 8.67 -5.04 10.65
CA SER A 27 8.78 -3.75 11.33
C SER A 27 7.95 -2.68 10.60
N ASN A 28 7.75 -1.53 11.26
CA ASN A 28 7.08 -0.41 10.61
C ASN A 28 7.88 0.12 9.39
N SER A 29 9.21 0.02 9.44
CA SER A 29 10.11 0.41 8.35
C SER A 29 9.94 -0.49 7.13
N ASP A 30 9.86 -1.80 7.33
CA ASP A 30 9.66 -2.78 6.23
C ASP A 30 8.31 -2.56 5.54
N ARG A 31 7.27 -2.27 6.34
CA ARG A 31 5.94 -1.95 5.81
C ARG A 31 5.96 -0.69 4.95
N ALA A 32 6.65 0.36 5.41
CA ALA A 32 6.79 1.60 4.66
C ALA A 32 7.56 1.36 3.35
N ALA A 33 8.65 0.59 3.38
CA ALA A 33 9.43 0.24 2.20
C ALA A 33 8.59 -0.51 1.15
N LEU A 34 7.78 -1.50 1.58
CA LEU A 34 6.88 -2.23 0.69
C LEU A 34 5.76 -1.35 0.12
N GLN A 35 5.21 -0.44 0.91
CA GLN A 35 4.20 0.51 0.43
C GLN A 35 4.78 1.46 -0.61
N LEU A 36 6.02 1.92 -0.40
CA LEU A 36 6.71 2.79 -1.34
C LEU A 36 7.08 2.04 -2.63
N SER A 37 7.62 0.82 -2.53
CA SER A 37 7.99 0.03 -3.71
C SER A 37 6.81 -0.38 -4.58
N ASN A 38 5.64 -0.60 -3.98
CA ASN A 38 4.40 -0.95 -4.68
C ASN A 38 3.47 0.25 -4.91
N SER A 39 3.90 1.46 -4.55
CA SER A 39 3.15 2.67 -4.84
C SER A 39 3.20 2.95 -6.35
N PRO A 40 2.06 3.25 -7.00
CA PRO A 40 2.05 3.57 -8.42
C PRO A 40 2.93 4.79 -8.75
N VAL A 41 3.16 5.69 -7.78
CA VAL A 41 4.08 6.84 -7.95
C VAL A 41 5.53 6.39 -8.10
N ALA A 42 5.94 5.31 -7.43
CA ALA A 42 7.28 4.74 -7.60
C ALA A 42 7.45 4.05 -8.96
N VAL A 43 6.38 3.43 -9.48
CA VAL A 43 6.38 2.77 -10.80
C VAL A 43 6.33 3.77 -11.96
N LEU A 44 5.60 4.87 -11.81
CA LEU A 44 5.41 5.89 -12.86
C LEU A 44 6.62 6.84 -13.01
N GLY A 45 7.64 6.70 -12.16
CA GLY A 45 8.77 7.63 -12.11
C GLY A 45 8.36 9.02 -11.63
N PRO A 46 9.34 9.91 -11.35
CA PRO A 46 9.03 11.30 -11.04
C PRO A 46 8.28 11.91 -12.22
N THR A 47 7.09 12.43 -11.95
CA THR A 47 6.32 13.16 -12.96
C THR A 47 7.19 14.34 -13.41
N PRO A 48 7.53 14.47 -14.71
CA PRO A 48 8.38 15.56 -15.16
C PRO A 48 7.69 16.88 -14.82
N ARG A 49 8.30 17.64 -13.91
CA ARG A 49 7.82 18.97 -13.54
C ARG A 49 8.01 19.86 -14.76
N ARG A 50 6.94 20.08 -15.53
CA ARG A 50 6.91 21.03 -16.64
C ARG A 50 7.27 22.41 -16.04
N ARG A 51 8.47 22.90 -16.36
CA ARG A 51 8.88 24.29 -16.15
C ARG A 51 8.32 25.14 -17.28
#